data_AF-A0A7V8XJG2-F1
#
_entry.id   AF-A0A7V8XJG2-F1
#
_cell.length_a   1.000
_cell.length_b   1.000
_cell.length_c   1.000
_cell.angle_alpha   90.00
_cell.angle_beta   90.00
_cell.angle_gamma   90.00
#
_symmetry.space_group_name_H-M   'P 1'
#
loop_
_entity.id
_entity.type
_entity.pdbx_description
1 polymer ?
#
loop_
_entity_poly.entity_id
_entity_poly.type
_entity_poly.pdbx_seq_one_letter_code
_entity_poly.pdbx_strand_id
1 'polypeptide(L)'
;MAAILLDVDGVLHVSGEPIPGAVEAVARLRDVGHRLRFVTNNSTRARATLAEDLRGMGFELEDEELQTTPIAAARELEGRRVFALVMSAIVPDLKGIELVGEAADAVLIGGCDETIEPNQVFRYMN
;
A
#
# COMPACT_ATOMS: atom_id res chain seq x y z
N MET A 1 -24.78 -10.62 -5.86
CA MET A 1 -23.80 -9.55 -5.57
C MET A 1 -22.77 -10.09 -4.59
N ALA A 2 -21.48 -9.85 -4.82
CA ALA A 2 -20.42 -10.23 -3.91
C ALA A 2 -19.42 -9.07 -3.75
N ALA A 3 -18.66 -9.09 -2.66
CA ALA A 3 -17.46 -8.29 -2.52
C ALA A 3 -16.25 -9.14 -2.96
N ILE A 4 -15.41 -8.59 -3.83
CA ILE A 4 -14.23 -9.27 -4.36
C ILE A 4 -13.00 -8.48 -3.90
N LEU A 5 -12.07 -9.18 -3.25
CA LEU A 5 -10.75 -8.66 -2.91
C LEU A 5 -9.79 -9.08 -4.01
N LEU A 6 -9.21 -8.11 -4.69
CA LEU A 6 -8.27 -8.30 -5.79
C LEU A 6 -6.88 -8.00 -5.25
N ASP A 7 -5.98 -8.98 -5.36
CA ASP A 7 -4.55 -8.71 -5.27
C ASP A 7 -4.12 -7.82 -6.45
N VAL A 8 -3.00 -7.12 -6.31
CA VAL A 8 -2.52 -6.13 -7.30
C VAL A 8 -1.35 -6.69 -8.10
N ASP A 9 -0.21 -6.93 -7.44
CA ASP A 9 1.03 -7.35 -8.08
C ASP A 9 0.92 -8.80 -8.58
N GLY A 10 1.16 -9.04 -9.88
CA GLY A 10 1.02 -10.36 -10.49
C GLY A 10 -0.41 -10.81 -10.77
N VAL A 11 -1.41 -9.99 -10.42
CA VAL A 11 -2.84 -10.22 -10.70
C VAL A 11 -3.42 -9.18 -11.65
N LEU A 12 -3.12 -7.90 -11.42
CA LEU A 12 -3.56 -6.79 -12.28
C LEU A 12 -2.46 -6.31 -13.21
N HIS A 13 -1.21 -6.29 -12.74
CA HIS A 13 -0.07 -5.87 -13.53
C HIS A 13 1.20 -6.65 -13.18
N VAL A 14 2.18 -6.63 -14.08
CA VAL A 14 3.55 -7.09 -13.84
C VAL A 14 4.50 -5.99 -14.29
N SER A 15 5.40 -5.56 -13.41
CA SER A 15 6.42 -4.55 -13.74
C SER A 15 5.85 -3.23 -14.31
N GLY A 16 4.70 -2.79 -13.81
CA GLY A 16 4.04 -1.57 -14.27
C GLY A 16 3.19 -1.71 -15.54
N GLU A 17 3.12 -2.92 -16.11
CA GLU A 17 2.33 -3.20 -17.31
C GLU A 17 1.08 -4.01 -16.96
N PRO A 18 -0.12 -3.59 -17.40
CA PRO A 18 -1.36 -4.33 -17.15
C PRO A 18 -1.27 -5.76 -17.72
N ILE A 19 -1.77 -6.72 -16.95
CA ILE A 19 -1.96 -8.08 -17.46
C ILE A 19 -3.05 -8.04 -18.54
N PRO A 20 -2.85 -8.67 -19.72
CA PRO A 20 -3.85 -8.66 -20.79
C PRO A 20 -5.22 -9.14 -20.31
N GLY A 21 -6.27 -8.35 -20.55
CA GLY A 21 -7.64 -8.66 -20.14
C GLY A 21 -7.99 -8.26 -18.70
N ALA A 22 -7.02 -7.82 -17.88
CA ALA A 22 -7.26 -7.50 -16.48
C ALA A 22 -8.15 -6.25 -16.32
N VAL A 23 -7.89 -5.21 -17.11
CA VAL A 23 -8.69 -3.97 -17.09
C VAL A 23 -10.14 -4.27 -17.46
N GLU A 24 -10.37 -5.03 -18.53
CA GLU A 24 -11.70 -5.42 -18.99
C GLU A 24 -12.41 -6.34 -17.99
N ALA A 25 -11.67 -7.23 -17.33
CA ALA A 25 -12.22 -8.09 -16.29
C ALA A 25 -12.68 -7.28 -15.07
N VAL A 26 -11.87 -6.32 -14.60
CA VAL A 26 -12.23 -5.43 -13.48
C VAL A 26 -13.46 -4.59 -13.83
N ALA A 27 -13.49 -3.98 -15.02
CA ALA A 27 -14.64 -3.22 -15.50
C ALA A 27 -15.91 -4.10 -15.54
N ARG A 28 -15.82 -5.30 -16.12
CA ARG A 28 -16.94 -6.23 -16.20
C ARG A 28 -17.45 -6.66 -14.83
N LEU A 29 -16.55 -6.91 -13.86
CA LEU A 29 -16.95 -7.25 -12.50
C LEU A 29 -17.72 -6.10 -11.83
N ARG A 30 -17.29 -4.86 -12.07
CA ARG A 30 -17.98 -3.66 -11.57
C ARG A 30 -19.35 -3.48 -12.25
N ASP A 31 -19.43 -3.64 -13.57
CA ASP A 31 -20.66 -3.51 -14.36
C ASP A 31 -21.77 -4.49 -13.94
N VAL A 32 -21.41 -5.72 -13.56
CA VAL A 32 -22.38 -6.70 -13.04
C VAL A 32 -22.73 -6.48 -11.56
N GLY A 33 -22.23 -5.41 -10.96
CA GLY A 33 -22.60 -4.90 -9.63
C GLY A 33 -21.72 -5.39 -8.47
N HIS A 34 -20.61 -6.08 -8.72
CA HIS A 34 -19.72 -6.48 -7.62
C HIS A 34 -19.08 -5.26 -6.96
N ARG A 35 -18.88 -5.35 -5.64
CA ARG A 35 -18.04 -4.38 -4.91
C ARG A 35 -16.60 -4.86 -4.99
N LEU A 36 -15.70 -4.01 -5.43
CA LEU A 36 -14.28 -4.34 -5.57
C LEU A 36 -13.46 -3.66 -4.47
N ARG A 37 -12.46 -4.37 -3.97
CA ARG A 37 -11.38 -3.80 -3.15
C ARG A 37 -10.07 -4.33 -3.67
N PHE A 38 -9.12 -3.44 -3.82
CA PHE A 38 -7.75 -3.73 -4.24
C PHE A 38 -6.92 -3.86 -2.97
N VAL A 39 -6.15 -4.93 -2.85
CA VAL A 39 -5.39 -5.23 -1.65
C VAL A 39 -3.98 -5.57 -2.08
N THR A 40 -2.99 -4.88 -1.54
CA THR A 40 -1.58 -5.16 -1.81
C THR A 40 -0.80 -5.17 -0.50
N ASN A 41 0.23 -6.00 -0.45
CA ASN A 41 1.19 -5.99 0.64
C ASN A 41 2.29 -4.93 0.45
N ASN A 42 2.22 -4.11 -0.60
CA ASN A 42 3.19 -3.05 -0.86
C ASN A 42 3.29 -2.10 0.34
N SER A 43 4.52 -1.98 0.84
CA SER A 43 4.91 -1.11 1.96
C SER A 43 6.06 -0.18 1.59
N THR A 44 6.32 0.03 0.30
CA THR A 44 7.42 0.88 -0.19
C THR A 44 6.90 2.15 -0.87
N ARG A 45 5.61 2.18 -1.24
CA ARG A 45 4.97 3.29 -1.94
C ARG A 45 3.68 3.71 -1.26
N ALA A 46 3.39 5.01 -1.26
CA ALA A 46 2.14 5.54 -0.71
C ALA A 46 0.93 5.00 -1.49
N ARG A 47 -0.20 4.85 -0.78
CA ARG A 47 -1.49 4.44 -1.34
C ARG A 47 -1.90 5.33 -2.51
N ALA A 48 -1.77 6.65 -2.37
CA ALA A 48 -2.15 7.61 -3.40
C ALA A 48 -1.35 7.37 -4.70
N THR A 49 -0.04 7.16 -4.58
CA THR A 49 0.85 6.87 -5.72
C THR A 49 0.49 5.54 -6.38
N LEU A 50 0.21 4.48 -5.61
CA LEU A 50 -0.21 3.20 -6.16
C LEU A 50 -1.57 3.28 -6.87
N ALA A 51 -2.51 4.06 -6.33
CA ALA A 51 -3.81 4.28 -6.95
C ALA A 51 -3.67 5.08 -8.26
N GLU A 52 -2.81 6.10 -8.30
CA GLU A 52 -2.49 6.87 -9.51
C GLU A 52 -1.90 5.99 -10.60
N ASP A 53 -0.96 5.11 -10.26
CA ASP A 53 -0.36 4.16 -11.20
C ASP A 53 -1.40 3.20 -11.80
N LEU A 54 -2.27 2.62 -10.96
CA LEU A 54 -3.34 1.75 -11.41
C LEU A 54 -4.33 2.49 -12.34
N ARG A 55 -4.65 3.75 -12.03
CA ARG A 55 -5.44 4.60 -12.93
C ARG A 55 -4.71 4.87 -14.24
N GLY A 56 -3.39 5.11 -14.20
CA GLY A 56 -2.54 5.26 -15.39
C GLY A 56 -2.50 4.01 -16.28
N MET A 57 -2.66 2.83 -15.68
CA MET A 57 -2.79 1.53 -16.34
C MET A 57 -4.20 1.26 -16.92
N GLY A 58 -5.17 2.15 -16.67
CA GLY A 58 -6.55 2.04 -17.15
C GLY A 58 -7.53 1.39 -16.17
N PHE A 59 -7.12 1.07 -14.93
CA PHE A 59 -8.04 0.58 -13.91
C PHE A 59 -8.86 1.72 -13.30
N GLU A 60 -10.17 1.53 -13.19
CA GLU A 60 -11.05 2.45 -12.47
C GLU A 60 -11.17 2.03 -10.99
N LEU A 61 -10.63 2.87 -10.10
CA LEU A 61 -10.70 2.72 -8.66
C LEU A 61 -10.61 4.06 -7.93
N GLU A 62 -11.27 4.14 -6.79
CA GLU A 62 -11.06 5.22 -5.80
C GLU A 62 -9.93 4.85 -4.83
N ASP A 63 -9.26 5.85 -4.25
CA ASP A 63 -8.17 5.64 -3.28
C ASP A 63 -8.63 4.81 -2.05
N GLU A 64 -9.89 4.92 -1.65
CA GLU A 64 -10.48 4.14 -0.55
C GLU A 64 -10.71 2.67 -0.90
N GLU A 65 -10.78 2.35 -2.20
CA GLU A 65 -10.89 0.98 -2.67
C GLU A 65 -9.56 0.23 -2.58
N LEU A 66 -8.43 0.95 -2.47
CA LEU A 66 -7.08 0.39 -2.31
C LEU A 66 -6.68 0.29 -0.83
N GLN A 67 -6.34 -0.91 -0.39
CA GLN A 67 -5.78 -1.20 0.93
C GLN A 67 -4.32 -1.63 0.79
N THR A 68 -3.45 -0.98 1.57
CA THR A 68 -2.01 -1.27 1.63
C THR A 68 -1.63 -1.66 3.07
N THR A 69 -0.50 -2.35 3.23
CA THR A 69 0.00 -2.73 4.56
C THR A 69 0.34 -1.53 5.46
N PRO A 70 0.87 -0.38 4.97
CA PRO A 70 1.01 0.84 5.78
C PRO A 70 -0.29 1.33 6.40
N ILE A 71 -1.38 1.37 5.63
CA ILE A 71 -2.69 1.83 6.12
C ILE A 71 -3.25 0.85 7.17
N ALA A 72 -3.07 -0.46 6.96
CA ALA A 72 -3.48 -1.47 7.93
C ALA A 72 -2.67 -1.35 9.24
N ALA A 73 -1.35 -1.14 9.15
CA ALA A 73 -0.49 -0.96 10.30
C ALA A 73 -0.82 0.33 11.08
N ALA A 74 -1.06 1.44 10.38
CA ALA A 74 -1.44 2.70 11.00
C ALA A 74 -2.74 2.58 11.82
N ARG A 75 -3.73 1.84 11.30
CA ARG A 75 -4.99 1.55 12.01
C ARG A 75 -4.78 0.70 13.26
N GLU A 76 -3.95 -0.34 13.17
CA GLU A 76 -3.67 -1.22 14.33
C GLU A 76 -2.90 -0.49 15.45
N LEU A 77 -2.06 0.47 15.06
CA LEU A 77 -1.19 1.21 15.97
C LEU A 77 -1.75 2.59 16.36
N GLU A 78 -3.02 2.88 16.03
CA GLU A 78 -3.63 4.18 16.27
C GLU A 78 -3.47 4.65 17.73
N GLY A 79 -3.01 5.89 17.90
CA GLY A 79 -2.76 6.52 19.20
C GLY A 79 -1.49 6.06 19.93
N ARG A 80 -0.65 5.20 19.32
CA ARG A 80 0.61 4.73 19.92
C ARG A 80 1.82 5.53 19.47
N ARG A 81 2.86 5.51 20.30
CA ARG A 81 4.20 5.99 19.93
C ARG A 81 4.95 4.90 19.19
N VAL A 82 5.25 5.13 17.92
CA VAL A 82 5.79 4.12 17.01
C VAL A 82 7.16 4.55 16.52
N PHE A 83 8.14 3.67 16.67
CA PHE A 83 9.41 3.81 15.97
C PHE A 83 9.30 3.12 14.60
N ALA A 84 9.27 3.90 13.53
CA ALA A 84 9.05 3.39 12.18
C ALA A 84 10.38 3.21 11.43
N LEU A 85 10.71 1.95 11.14
CA LEU A 85 11.78 1.52 10.23
C LEU A 85 11.14 1.19 8.87
N VAL A 86 10.78 2.24 8.14
CA VAL A 86 10.02 2.16 6.89
C VAL A 86 10.58 3.12 5.84
N MET A 87 10.24 2.88 4.57
CA MET A 87 10.51 3.83 3.48
C MET A 87 9.76 5.15 3.73
N SER A 88 10.42 6.29 3.53
CA SER A 88 9.87 7.64 3.72
C SER A 88 8.63 7.87 2.86
N ALA A 89 8.58 7.22 1.70
CA ALA A 89 7.45 7.28 0.78
C ALA A 89 6.11 6.86 1.42
N ILE A 90 6.12 5.97 2.43
CA ILE A 90 4.88 5.52 3.09
C ILE A 90 4.52 6.32 4.34
N VAL A 91 5.39 7.21 4.82
CA VAL A 91 5.14 8.04 6.00
C VAL A 91 3.81 8.82 5.91
N PRO A 92 3.41 9.38 4.75
CA PRO A 92 2.10 10.04 4.62
C PRO A 92 0.88 9.14 4.89
N ASP A 93 1.03 7.82 4.76
CA ASP A 93 -0.04 6.83 5.03
C ASP A 93 -0.13 6.44 6.51
N LEU A 94 0.90 6.73 7.30
CA LEU A 94 0.97 6.42 8.73
C LEU A 94 0.25 7.48 9.59
N LYS A 95 -0.96 7.84 9.21
CA LYS A 95 -1.77 8.81 9.97
C LYS A 95 -2.33 8.16 11.24
N GLY A 96 -2.44 8.95 12.31
CA GLY A 96 -3.00 8.50 13.58
C GLY A 96 -2.01 7.83 14.53
N ILE A 97 -0.75 7.65 14.12
CA ILE A 97 0.35 7.19 15.00
C ILE A 97 1.29 8.36 15.32
N GLU A 98 1.91 8.33 16.49
CA GLU A 98 2.95 9.30 16.87
C GLU A 98 4.33 8.71 16.52
N LEU A 99 4.98 9.25 15.48
CA LEU A 99 6.31 8.80 15.08
C LEU A 99 7.37 9.30 16.05
N VAL A 100 8.13 8.39 16.67
CA VAL A 100 9.17 8.70 17.65
C VAL A 100 10.48 7.95 17.34
N GLY A 101 11.61 8.51 17.76
CA GLY A 101 12.92 7.83 17.66
C GLY A 101 13.31 7.01 18.88
N GLU A 102 12.72 7.28 20.05
CA GLU A 102 13.03 6.63 21.32
C GLU A 102 11.76 6.46 22.18
N ALA A 103 11.84 5.54 23.15
CA ALA A 103 10.77 5.23 24.10
C ALA A 103 9.42 4.90 23.41
N ALA A 104 9.48 4.20 22.29
CA ALA A 104 8.31 3.75 21.53
C ALA A 104 7.56 2.61 22.23
N ASP A 105 6.24 2.55 22.00
CA ASP A 105 5.37 1.45 22.41
C ASP A 105 5.48 0.26 21.43
N ALA A 106 5.82 0.54 20.18
CA ALA A 106 5.98 -0.44 19.11
C ALA A 106 7.04 -0.02 18.09
N VAL A 107 7.64 -1.01 17.42
CA VAL A 107 8.50 -0.79 16.25
C VAL A 107 7.74 -1.29 15.01
N LEU A 108 7.54 -0.41 14.03
CA LEU A 108 6.95 -0.76 12.74
C LEU A 108 8.05 -0.98 11.73
N ILE A 109 8.13 -2.19 11.16
CA ILE A 109 9.14 -2.56 10.15
C ILE A 109 8.43 -2.73 8.81
N GLY A 110 8.86 -1.95 7.82
CA GLY A 110 8.36 -2.01 6.45
C GLY A 110 9.35 -2.69 5.51
N GLY A 111 8.88 -3.01 4.31
CA GLY A 111 9.70 -3.48 3.20
C GLY A 111 10.68 -2.43 2.68
N CYS A 112 11.65 -2.91 1.91
CA CYS A 112 12.72 -2.14 1.29
C CYS A 112 12.57 -2.18 -0.23
N ASP A 113 13.07 -1.16 -0.93
CA ASP A 113 13.33 -1.25 -2.36
C ASP A 113 14.83 -1.41 -2.65
N GLU A 114 15.22 -1.28 -3.91
CA GLU A 114 16.63 -1.39 -4.34
C GLU A 114 17.39 -0.05 -4.28
N THR A 115 16.80 0.99 -3.69
CA THR A 115 17.43 2.31 -3.61
C THR A 115 18.49 2.37 -2.49
N ILE A 116 19.06 3.56 -2.26
CA ILE A 116 19.97 3.80 -1.13
C ILE A 116 19.22 4.03 0.20
N GLU A 117 17.93 4.32 0.14
CA GLU A 117 17.10 4.64 1.29
C GLU A 117 17.01 3.50 2.32
N PRO A 118 16.92 2.21 1.94
CA PRO A 118 17.01 1.10 2.90
C PRO A 118 18.23 1.21 3.81
N ASN A 119 19.40 1.56 3.27
CA ASN A 119 20.60 1.75 4.11
C ASN A 119 20.43 2.89 5.11
N GLN A 120 19.58 3.88 4.86
CA GLN A 120 19.30 4.96 5.80
C GLN A 120 18.28 4.50 6.86
N VAL A 121 17.22 3.82 6.43
CA VAL A 121 16.16 3.28 7.28
C VAL A 121 16.72 2.29 8.30
N PHE A 122 17.58 1.36 7.86
CA PHE A 122 18.09 0.28 8.71
C PHE A 122 19.46 0.56 9.34
N ARG A 123 20.00 1.78 9.21
CA ARG A 123 21.25 2.17 9.89
C ARG A 123 21.08 2.37 11.40
N TYR A 124 19.86 2.30 11.92
CA TYR A 124 19.64 2.40 13.34
C TYR A 124 20.26 1.18 14.04
N MET A 125 21.46 1.41 14.60
CA MET A 125 22.42 0.50 15.25
C MET A 125 23.59 -0.02 14.37
N ASN A 126 24.56 0.88 14.13
CA ASN A 126 25.94 0.73 14.63
C ASN A 126 26.59 2.12 14.80
#